data_AF-A0A7S3RZD2-F1
#
_entry.id   AF-A0A7S3RZD2-F1
#
_cell.length_a   1.000
_cell.length_b   1.000
_cell.length_c   1.000
_cell.angle_alpha   90.00
_cell.angle_beta   90.00
_cell.angle_gamma   90.00
#
_symmetry.space_group_name_H-M   'P 1'
#
loop_
_entity.id
_entity.type
_entity.pdbx_description
1 polymer ?
#
loop_
_entity_poly.entity_id
_entity_poly.type
_entity_poly.pdbx_seq_one_letter_code
_entity_poly.pdbx_strand_id
1 'polypeptide(L)'
;ELGKCLRAGQSKKSGACGAVLAAYDSCCKGNEHEFDMKDMQQWWLKEQVQRAMPKIQNAAIPTLELIQVAYESVREKLLTIVNNDFGNGHLVLIGGIQLNMPAPYSDHFCPLFFQLREKSGTHHDLLSRIHEVQVGDESLSLV
;
A
#
# COMPACT_ATOMS: atom_id res chain seq x y z
N GLU A 1 3.94 8.43 -14.91
CA GLU A 1 2.48 8.22 -14.86
C GLU A 1 2.21 7.31 -13.68
N LEU A 2 1.25 7.64 -12.83
CA LEU A 2 0.84 6.76 -11.74
C LEU A 2 0.23 5.47 -12.31
N GLY A 3 0.38 4.36 -11.59
CA GLY A 3 -0.15 3.08 -12.03
C GLY A 3 0.74 2.35 -13.05
N LYS A 4 1.91 2.87 -13.44
CA LYS A 4 2.78 2.20 -14.42
C LYS A 4 4.25 2.38 -14.11
N CYS A 5 5.05 1.34 -14.37
CA CYS A 5 6.51 1.40 -14.33
C CYS A 5 7.12 0.76 -15.58
N LEU A 6 8.35 1.16 -15.92
CA LEU A 6 9.16 0.51 -16.95
C LEU A 6 10.04 -0.52 -16.24
N ARG A 7 9.87 -1.81 -16.55
CA ARG A 7 10.67 -2.89 -15.97
C ARG A 7 11.84 -3.23 -16.88
N ALA A 8 12.92 -3.77 -16.31
CA ALA A 8 14.08 -4.22 -17.07
C ALA A 8 13.65 -5.22 -18.17
N GLY A 9 14.17 -5.03 -19.39
CA GLY A 9 13.83 -5.85 -20.56
C GLY A 9 12.50 -5.50 -21.24
N GLN A 10 11.70 -4.57 -20.72
CA GLN A 10 10.48 -4.11 -21.38
C GLN A 10 10.74 -2.88 -22.26
N SER A 11 10.13 -2.83 -23.44
CA SER A 11 10.12 -1.65 -24.31
C SER A 11 8.98 -0.68 -24.02
N LYS A 12 8.00 -1.11 -23.20
CA LYS A 12 6.81 -0.33 -22.84
C LYS A 12 6.53 -0.46 -21.35
N LYS A 13 5.96 0.60 -20.76
CA LYS A 13 5.51 0.59 -19.38
C LYS A 13 4.35 -0.38 -19.19
N SER A 14 4.29 -1.03 -18.04
CA SER A 14 3.22 -1.95 -17.66
C SER A 14 2.66 -1.60 -16.27
N GLY A 15 1.51 -2.18 -15.92
CA GLY A 15 0.79 -1.83 -14.69
C GLY A 15 1.59 -2.04 -13.40
N ALA A 16 1.47 -1.08 -12.48
CA ALA A 16 2.10 -1.06 -11.16
C ALA A 16 1.23 -0.29 -10.15
N CYS A 17 0.48 -0.93 -9.25
CA CYS A 17 0.34 -2.38 -9.06
C CYS A 17 -0.63 -3.01 -10.07
N GLY A 18 -0.19 -4.07 -10.76
CA GLY A 18 -1.00 -4.75 -11.78
C GLY A 18 -2.30 -5.35 -11.24
N ALA A 19 -2.28 -5.97 -10.06
CA ALA A 19 -3.45 -6.61 -9.47
C ALA A 19 -4.55 -5.59 -9.09
N VAL A 20 -4.17 -4.48 -8.46
CA VAL A 20 -5.09 -3.40 -8.07
C VAL A 20 -5.72 -2.74 -9.31
N LEU A 21 -4.91 -2.49 -10.34
CA LEU A 21 -5.42 -1.93 -11.61
C LEU A 21 -6.36 -2.91 -12.33
N ALA A 22 -6.03 -4.21 -12.33
CA ALA A 22 -6.91 -5.23 -12.89
C ALA A 22 -8.22 -5.34 -12.11
N ALA A 23 -8.20 -5.21 -10.77
CA ALA A 23 -9.41 -5.23 -9.96
C ALA A 23 -10.31 -4.03 -10.29
N TYR A 24 -9.73 -2.84 -10.42
CA TYR A 24 -10.45 -1.64 -10.84
C TYR A 24 -11.03 -1.77 -12.25
N ASP A 25 -10.26 -2.26 -13.22
CA ASP A 25 -10.73 -2.50 -14.58
C ASP A 25 -11.87 -3.54 -14.62
N SER A 26 -11.81 -4.60 -13.81
CA SER A 26 -12.90 -5.56 -13.65
C SER A 26 -14.17 -4.90 -13.10
N CYS A 27 -14.07 -4.07 -12.06
CA CYS A 27 -15.21 -3.32 -11.52
C CYS A 27 -15.80 -2.34 -12.55
N CYS A 28 -14.95 -1.64 -13.31
CA CYS A 28 -15.41 -0.76 -14.41
C CYS A 28 -16.21 -1.52 -15.49
N LYS A 29 -15.96 -2.82 -15.65
CA LYS A 29 -16.63 -3.69 -16.62
C LYS A 29 -17.85 -4.43 -16.06
N GLY A 30 -18.17 -4.25 -14.77
CA GLY A 30 -19.27 -4.96 -14.11
C GLY A 30 -18.94 -6.41 -13.70
N ASN A 31 -17.65 -6.75 -13.57
CA ASN A 31 -17.17 -8.11 -13.23
C ASN A 31 -16.70 -8.23 -11.76
N GLU A 32 -17.17 -7.34 -10.88
CA GLU A 32 -16.79 -7.31 -9.46
C GLU A 32 -17.18 -8.58 -8.69
N HIS A 33 -18.26 -9.26 -9.11
CA HIS A 33 -18.83 -10.42 -8.42
C HIS A 33 -18.34 -11.77 -8.94
N GLU A 34 -17.49 -11.78 -9.96
CA GLU A 34 -16.91 -13.02 -10.49
C GLU A 34 -15.98 -13.65 -9.43
N PHE A 35 -16.42 -14.76 -8.85
CA PHE A 35 -15.65 -15.53 -7.87
C PHE A 35 -14.95 -16.70 -8.58
N ASP A 36 -13.63 -16.77 -8.43
CA ASP A 36 -12.81 -17.92 -8.83
C ASP A 36 -12.07 -18.46 -7.61
N MET A 37 -12.30 -19.73 -7.26
CA MET A 37 -11.60 -20.41 -6.17
C MET A 37 -10.08 -20.49 -6.40
N LYS A 38 -9.64 -20.42 -7.66
CA LYS A 38 -8.22 -20.40 -8.02
C LYS A 38 -7.61 -19.01 -7.94
N ASP A 39 -8.43 -17.95 -7.81
CA ASP A 39 -7.98 -16.56 -7.75
C ASP A 39 -8.70 -15.74 -6.65
N MET A 40 -8.76 -16.34 -5.45
CA MET A 40 -9.41 -15.72 -4.29
C MET A 40 -8.79 -14.38 -3.88
N GLN A 41 -7.49 -14.17 -4.17
CA GLN A 41 -6.80 -12.91 -3.85
C GLN A 41 -7.30 -11.77 -4.73
N GLN A 42 -7.42 -12.00 -6.04
CA GLN A 42 -7.96 -11.00 -6.95
C GLN A 42 -9.46 -10.75 -6.69
N TRP A 43 -10.22 -11.80 -6.36
CA TRP A 43 -11.59 -11.64 -5.92
C TRP A 43 -11.72 -10.73 -4.69
N TRP A 44 -10.90 -10.96 -3.65
CA TRP A 44 -10.90 -10.10 -2.46
C TRP A 44 -10.55 -8.65 -2.79
N LEU A 45 -9.59 -8.42 -3.70
CA LEU A 45 -9.24 -7.07 -4.17
C LEU A 45 -10.40 -6.40 -4.91
N LYS A 46 -11.10 -7.12 -5.81
CA LYS A 46 -12.29 -6.62 -6.50
C LYS A 46 -13.37 -6.19 -5.51
N GLU A 47 -13.59 -6.98 -4.45
CA GLU A 47 -14.56 -6.63 -3.40
C GLU A 47 -14.18 -5.32 -2.69
N GLN A 48 -12.91 -5.12 -2.35
CA GLN A 48 -12.46 -3.89 -1.69
C GLN A 48 -12.58 -2.67 -2.62
N VAL A 49 -12.18 -2.81 -3.90
CA VAL A 49 -12.28 -1.75 -4.89
C VAL A 49 -13.74 -1.39 -5.18
N GLN A 50 -14.62 -2.39 -5.33
CA GLN A 50 -16.05 -2.18 -5.59
C GLN A 50 -16.71 -1.34 -4.51
N ARG A 51 -16.45 -1.64 -3.23
CA ARG A 51 -17.00 -0.88 -2.09
C ARG A 51 -16.62 0.60 -2.14
N ALA A 52 -15.45 0.91 -2.67
CA ALA A 52 -14.94 2.27 -2.80
C ALA A 52 -15.15 2.90 -4.19
N MET A 53 -15.84 2.23 -5.12
CA MET A 53 -15.92 2.65 -6.52
C MET A 53 -16.48 4.07 -6.70
N PRO A 54 -17.55 4.50 -5.99
CA PRO A 54 -18.02 5.87 -6.08
C PRO A 54 -16.98 6.90 -5.63
N LYS A 55 -16.17 6.58 -4.61
CA LYS A 55 -15.09 7.45 -4.13
C LYS A 55 -13.99 7.58 -5.18
N ILE A 56 -13.58 6.46 -5.78
CA ILE A 56 -12.52 6.41 -6.79
C ILE A 56 -12.93 7.18 -8.05
N GLN A 57 -14.15 6.99 -8.54
CA GLN A 57 -14.63 7.64 -9.78
C GLN A 57 -14.83 9.14 -9.65
N ASN A 58 -15.18 9.63 -8.45
CA ASN A 58 -15.40 11.05 -8.19
C ASN A 58 -14.13 11.81 -7.77
N ALA A 59 -13.00 11.12 -7.59
CA ALA A 59 -11.75 11.74 -7.19
C ALA A 59 -11.12 12.54 -8.35
N ALA A 60 -10.42 13.64 -8.02
CA ALA A 60 -9.70 14.44 -9.00
C ALA A 60 -8.63 13.65 -9.77
N ILE A 61 -8.00 12.67 -9.10
CA ILE A 61 -7.05 11.73 -9.70
C ILE A 61 -7.46 10.32 -9.29
N PRO A 62 -8.32 9.63 -10.07
CA PRO A 62 -8.87 8.32 -9.71
C PRO A 62 -7.79 7.27 -9.39
N THR A 63 -6.67 7.27 -10.11
CA THR A 63 -5.56 6.33 -9.85
C THR A 63 -4.89 6.58 -8.49
N LEU A 64 -4.77 7.83 -8.06
CA LEU A 64 -4.23 8.15 -6.74
C LEU A 64 -5.18 7.68 -5.65
N GLU A 65 -6.49 7.92 -5.82
CA GLU A 65 -7.51 7.45 -4.89
C GLU A 65 -7.54 5.92 -4.81
N LEU A 66 -7.42 5.22 -5.95
CA LEU A 66 -7.33 3.76 -6.00
C LEU A 66 -6.12 3.23 -5.20
N ILE A 67 -4.97 3.91 -5.28
CA ILE A 67 -3.78 3.55 -4.49
C ILE A 67 -4.07 3.70 -2.98
N GLN A 68 -4.72 4.79 -2.57
CA GLN A 68 -5.09 5.03 -1.17
C GLN A 68 -6.09 3.98 -0.66
N VAL A 69 -7.11 3.64 -1.45
CA VAL A 69 -8.08 2.58 -1.13
C VAL A 69 -7.39 1.23 -0.94
N ALA A 70 -6.47 0.88 -1.84
CA ALA A 70 -5.72 -0.36 -1.73
C ALA A 70 -4.85 -0.41 -0.47
N TYR A 71 -4.18 0.70 -0.13
CA TYR A 71 -3.40 0.80 1.11
C TYR A 71 -4.29 0.61 2.35
N GLU A 72 -5.40 1.34 2.47
CA GLU A 72 -6.27 1.24 3.64
C GLU A 72 -6.86 -0.16 3.78
N SER A 73 -7.26 -0.79 2.66
CA SER A 73 -7.77 -2.17 2.66
C SER A 73 -6.76 -3.18 3.19
N VAL A 74 -5.48 -3.06 2.79
CA VAL A 74 -4.40 -3.90 3.29
C VAL A 74 -4.09 -3.60 4.76
N ARG A 75 -4.06 -2.33 5.16
CA ARG A 75 -3.82 -1.90 6.54
C ARG A 75 -4.91 -2.42 7.47
N GLU A 76 -6.18 -2.27 7.11
CA GLU A 76 -7.30 -2.81 7.87
C GLU A 76 -7.18 -4.32 8.03
N LYS A 77 -6.91 -5.04 6.93
CA LYS A 77 -6.72 -6.49 6.97
C LYS A 77 -5.54 -6.89 7.86
N LEU A 78 -4.41 -6.18 7.78
CA LEU A 78 -3.25 -6.38 8.64
C LEU A 78 -3.65 -6.25 10.11
N LEU A 79 -4.38 -5.19 10.47
CA LEU A 79 -4.81 -4.97 11.86
C LEU A 79 -5.74 -6.09 12.38
N THR A 80 -6.50 -6.77 11.52
CA THR A 80 -7.32 -7.93 11.94
C THR A 80 -6.50 -9.16 12.32
N ILE A 81 -5.27 -9.28 11.83
CA ILE A 81 -4.40 -10.44 12.09
C ILE A 81 -3.30 -10.15 13.12
N VAL A 82 -3.19 -8.89 13.56
CA VAL A 82 -2.26 -8.51 14.63
C VAL A 82 -2.66 -9.21 15.93
N ASN A 83 -1.73 -9.93 16.53
CA ASN A 83 -1.89 -10.62 17.80
C ASN A 83 -0.82 -10.13 18.77
N ASN A 84 -1.15 -9.51 19.90
CA ASN A 84 -0.17 -8.89 20.80
C ASN A 84 0.64 -9.86 21.71
N ASP A 85 0.48 -11.17 21.55
CA ASP A 85 1.16 -12.16 22.40
C ASP A 85 2.55 -12.56 21.84
N PHE A 86 3.54 -11.69 21.99
CA PHE A 86 4.94 -11.90 21.53
C PHE A 86 5.95 -12.16 22.65
N GLY A 87 5.50 -12.59 23.83
CA GLY A 87 6.38 -12.73 25.01
C GLY A 87 6.79 -11.37 25.59
N ASN A 88 8.09 -11.16 25.81
CA ASN A 88 8.64 -9.93 26.42
C ASN A 88 9.07 -8.87 25.38
N GLY A 89 8.81 -9.12 24.09
CA GLY A 89 9.15 -8.22 22.99
C GLY A 89 8.09 -7.16 22.73
N HIS A 90 8.35 -6.34 21.71
CA HIS A 90 7.40 -5.40 21.13
C HIS A 90 7.11 -5.77 19.69
N LEU A 91 5.91 -5.46 19.20
CA LEU A 91 5.60 -5.53 17.77
C LEU A 91 5.68 -4.14 17.17
N VAL A 92 6.53 -4.00 16.16
CA VAL A 92 6.60 -2.79 15.35
C VAL A 92 5.85 -3.03 14.06
N LEU A 93 4.92 -2.13 13.73
CA LEU A 93 4.22 -2.14 12.46
C LEU A 93 4.55 -0.87 11.68
N ILE A 94 4.97 -1.03 10.42
CA ILE A 94 5.22 0.06 9.49
C ILE A 94 4.36 -0.19 8.26
N GLY A 95 3.57 0.81 7.86
CA GLY A 95 2.68 0.77 6.72
C GLY A 95 2.83 2.03 5.89
N GLY A 96 2.73 1.87 4.57
CA GLY A 96 2.89 2.96 3.64
C GLY A 96 2.76 2.50 2.20
N ILE A 97 2.95 3.45 1.29
CA ILE A 97 2.88 3.22 -0.15
C ILE A 97 4.30 3.17 -0.70
N GLN A 98 4.67 2.05 -1.30
CA GLN A 98 5.90 1.94 -2.07
C GLN A 98 5.72 2.57 -3.44
N LEU A 99 6.67 3.44 -3.83
CA LEU A 99 6.72 4.11 -5.11
C LEU A 99 7.84 3.51 -5.95
N ASN A 100 7.47 2.73 -6.96
CA ASN A 100 8.45 2.12 -7.87
C ASN A 100 8.89 3.12 -8.94
N MET A 101 10.20 3.33 -9.06
CA MET A 101 10.78 4.30 -9.98
C MET A 101 11.54 3.59 -11.12
N PRO A 102 11.54 4.14 -12.35
CA PRO A 102 12.35 3.58 -13.42
C PRO A 102 13.83 3.90 -13.19
N ALA A 103 14.72 3.09 -13.77
CA ALA A 103 16.14 3.44 -13.79
C ALA A 103 16.36 4.84 -14.43
N PRO A 104 17.29 5.66 -13.90
CA PRO A 104 18.24 5.35 -12.83
C PRO A 104 17.75 5.71 -11.41
N TYR A 105 16.48 6.05 -11.23
CA TYR A 105 15.96 6.53 -9.95
C TYR A 105 15.75 5.38 -8.97
N SER A 106 16.03 5.62 -7.70
CA SER A 106 15.73 4.69 -6.60
C SER A 106 14.24 4.69 -6.28
N ASP A 107 13.74 3.53 -5.83
CA ASP A 107 12.40 3.43 -5.26
C ASP A 107 12.28 4.29 -3.99
N HIS A 108 11.07 4.76 -3.72
CA HIS A 108 10.74 5.49 -2.50
C HIS A 108 9.67 4.75 -1.70
N PHE A 109 9.56 5.08 -0.42
CA PHE A 109 8.49 4.61 0.45
C PHE A 109 7.85 5.82 1.14
N CYS A 110 6.54 5.95 1.03
CA CYS A 110 5.76 6.97 1.72
C CYS A 110 5.14 6.34 2.97
N PRO A 111 5.73 6.53 4.17
CA PRO A 111 5.17 5.99 5.41
C PRO A 111 3.87 6.74 5.76
N LEU A 112 2.82 5.98 6.07
CA LEU A 112 1.51 6.49 6.47
C LEU A 112 1.07 5.94 7.84
N PHE A 113 1.83 4.99 8.38
CA PHE A 113 1.54 4.28 9.61
C PHE A 113 2.85 3.77 10.22
N PHE A 114 3.10 4.09 11.49
CA PHE A 114 4.24 3.55 12.22
C PHE A 114 3.88 3.41 13.69
N GLN A 115 3.77 2.18 14.19
CA GLN A 115 3.34 1.90 15.54
C GLN A 115 4.28 0.95 16.26
N LEU A 116 4.59 1.26 17.51
CA LEU A 116 5.12 0.31 18.48
C LEU A 116 3.96 -0.22 19.32
N ARG A 117 3.81 -1.54 19.41
CA ARG A 117 2.76 -2.21 20.18
C ARG A 117 3.35 -3.00 21.34
N GLU A 118 2.74 -2.80 22.50
CA GLU A 118 3.02 -3.54 23.72
C GLU A 118 2.12 -4.76 23.84
N LYS A 119 2.54 -5.72 24.68
CA LYS A 119 1.72 -6.88 25.04
C LYS A 119 0.36 -6.51 25.64
N SER A 120 0.29 -5.37 26.33
CA SER A 120 -0.93 -4.81 26.92
C SER A 120 -1.99 -4.42 25.89
N GLY A 121 -1.62 -4.30 24.62
CA GLY A 121 -2.45 -3.75 23.55
C GLY A 121 -2.32 -2.23 23.39
N THR A 122 -1.60 -1.56 24.30
CA THR A 122 -1.19 -0.16 24.12
C THR A 122 -0.33 -0.05 22.87
N HIS A 123 -0.56 1.01 22.09
CA HIS A 123 0.26 1.32 20.94
C HIS A 123 0.69 2.78 20.95
N HIS A 124 1.93 3.02 20.53
CA HIS A 124 2.54 4.33 20.42
C HIS A 124 2.70 4.66 18.94
N ASP A 125 2.16 5.81 18.51
CA ASP A 125 2.39 6.34 17.17
C ASP A 125 3.80 6.94 17.11
N LEU A 126 4.60 6.44 16.17
CA LEU A 126 5.98 6.85 15.95
C LEU A 126 6.16 7.55 14.59
N LEU A 127 5.09 7.77 13.82
CA LEU A 127 5.20 8.31 12.46
C LEU A 127 5.85 9.69 12.44
N SER A 128 5.51 10.58 13.38
CA SER A 128 6.10 11.91 13.49
C SER A 128 7.62 11.89 13.68
N ARG A 129 8.16 10.84 14.33
CA ARG A 129 9.60 10.70 14.59
C ARG A 129 10.41 10.42 13.33
N ILE A 130 9.79 9.91 12.25
CA ILE A 130 10.48 9.73 10.96
C ILE A 130 10.78 11.09 10.32
N HIS A 131 9.88 12.07 10.47
CA HIS A 131 10.05 13.40 9.89
C HIS A 131 11.11 14.22 10.62
N GLU A 132 11.31 13.99 11.92
CA GLU A 132 12.30 14.67 12.74
C GLU A 132 13.75 14.32 12.34
N VAL A 133 13.99 13.10 11.83
CA VAL A 133 15.33 12.64 11.41
C VAL A 133 15.79 13.33 10.12
N GLN A 134 14.87 13.74 9.24
CA GLN A 134 15.24 14.33 7.94
C GLN A 134 15.66 15.80 8.01
N VAL A 135 15.50 16.47 9.16
CA VAL A 135 15.88 17.89 9.33
C VAL A 135 17.26 18.04 10.01
N GLY A 136 17.90 16.95 10.44
CA GLY A 136 19.07 16.99 11.31
C GLY A 136 20.34 16.28 10.84
N ASP A 137 20.35 15.57 9.70
CA ASP A 137 21.50 14.73 9.35
C ASP A 137 21.85 14.76 7.85
N GLU A 138 22.44 15.87 7.41
CA GLU A 138 23.25 15.93 6.18
C GLU A 138 24.69 15.40 6.39
N SER A 139 24.94 14.60 7.45
CA SER A 139 26.30 14.14 7.78
C SER A 139 26.57 12.64 7.63
N LEU A 140 25.58 11.83 7.26
CA LEU A 140 25.84 10.43 6.90
C LEU A 140 26.12 10.26 5.40
N SER A 141 27.29 10.74 4.98
CA SER A 141 27.99 10.15 3.85
C SER A 141 28.35 8.70 4.19
N LEU A 142 27.82 7.74 3.44
CA LEU A 142 28.31 6.36 3.48
C LEU A 142 28.72 5.93 2.06
N VAL A 143 30.04 5.72 1.98
CA VAL A 143 30.87 4.93 1.06
C VAL A 143 30.12 3.91 0.22
#